data_AF-A0A2T2P8G0-F1
#
_entry.id   AF-A0A2T2P8G0-F1
#
_cell.length_a   1.000
_cell.length_b   1.000
_cell.length_c   1.000
_cell.angle_alpha   90.00
_cell.angle_beta   90.00
_cell.angle_gamma   90.00
#
_symmetry.space_group_name_H-M   'P 1'
#
loop_
_entity.id
_entity.type
_entity.pdbx_description
1 polymer ?
#
loop_
_entity_poly.entity_id
_entity_poly.type
_entity_poly.pdbx_seq_one_letter_code
_entity_poly.pdbx_strand_id
1 'polypeptide(L)'
;MSNQAAWITEAKAKPLQVKEAPLPKAGPNEVVIKNHAVAVNPVDWKIQEYGIFLQKYPNIIGTDVAGEVHEVGEGVTHVKKGDRVLGHAFSLVTNSPAHGGYQNYTACNALVTQKIPSSLSYASAAVLPLSISTAAACLFKKETLALAPPSSTSSPPSANAGKSVLVWGGSSSVGASAIQLAAAAGVKVVSVASKHNIENVRELGAEVFDYNSSSVVDDIVKALEGTTFAGVCDCIGSPDAAAAWAPVYKKLGGRYGTVMPSAQGLPEGIEGASVFAPSVALADRYVGEAVWGKYVPEGLEKGVFKAKPDPIVVGKGLEKVQDGIDRQKKGVSFGKVVVEL
;
A
#
# COMPACT_ATOMS: atom_id res chain seq x y z
N MET A 1 -28.45 -10.25 -9.32
CA MET A 1 -27.24 -10.04 -10.14
C MET A 1 -26.24 -11.12 -9.76
N SER A 2 -25.68 -11.83 -10.74
CA SER A 2 -24.58 -12.78 -10.51
C SER A 2 -23.24 -12.01 -10.41
N ASN A 3 -22.31 -12.50 -9.60
CA ASN A 3 -20.95 -11.97 -9.52
C ASN A 3 -20.12 -12.57 -10.68
N GLN A 4 -19.13 -11.81 -11.17
CA GLN A 4 -18.15 -12.29 -12.15
C GLN A 4 -16.75 -11.95 -11.64
N ALA A 5 -15.78 -12.77 -12.02
CA ALA A 5 -14.39 -12.63 -11.59
C ALA A 5 -13.41 -13.01 -12.69
N ALA A 6 -12.21 -12.42 -12.65
CA ALA A 6 -11.05 -12.86 -13.41
C ALA A 6 -10.32 -13.96 -12.62
N TRP A 7 -10.55 -15.22 -12.98
CA TRP A 7 -10.03 -16.38 -12.28
C TRP A 7 -8.60 -16.72 -12.69
N ILE A 8 -7.76 -17.05 -11.72
CA ILE A 8 -6.55 -17.85 -11.93
C ILE A 8 -6.93 -19.33 -11.77
N THR A 9 -6.94 -20.08 -12.87
CA THR A 9 -7.54 -21.42 -12.92
C THR A 9 -6.64 -22.52 -12.39
N GLU A 10 -5.33 -22.31 -12.45
CA GLU A 10 -4.28 -23.22 -11.97
C GLU A 10 -3.00 -22.43 -11.69
N ALA A 11 -2.00 -23.09 -11.10
CA ALA A 11 -0.73 -22.46 -10.80
C ALA A 11 -0.10 -21.88 -12.07
N LYS A 12 0.25 -20.60 -12.01
CA LYS A 12 0.85 -19.84 -13.11
C LYS A 12 -0.01 -19.66 -14.36
N ALA A 13 -1.32 -19.88 -14.26
CA ALA A 13 -2.23 -19.72 -15.40
C ALA A 13 -2.22 -18.27 -15.92
N LYS A 14 -2.06 -18.13 -17.24
CA LYS A 14 -2.14 -16.86 -17.98
C LYS A 14 -2.77 -17.11 -19.36
N PRO A 15 -3.76 -16.31 -19.81
CA PRO A 15 -4.37 -15.18 -19.11
C PRO A 15 -5.32 -15.63 -17.98
N LEU A 16 -5.71 -14.71 -17.10
CA LEU A 16 -6.86 -14.91 -16.22
C LEU A 16 -8.14 -15.16 -17.04
N GLN A 17 -9.04 -16.01 -16.53
CA GLN A 17 -10.29 -16.35 -17.21
C GLN A 17 -11.49 -15.67 -16.54
N VAL A 18 -12.19 -14.79 -17.28
CA VAL A 18 -13.40 -14.14 -16.79
C VAL A 18 -14.56 -15.13 -16.80
N LYS A 19 -15.10 -15.47 -15.63
CA LYS A 19 -16.23 -16.41 -15.46
C LYS A 19 -17.13 -15.95 -14.30
N GLU A 20 -18.30 -16.58 -14.20
CA GLU A 20 -19.17 -16.40 -13.03
C GLU A 20 -18.44 -16.78 -11.74
N ALA A 21 -18.81 -16.10 -10.66
CA ALA A 21 -18.31 -16.37 -9.32
C ALA A 21 -19.47 -16.31 -8.32
N PRO A 22 -19.37 -17.00 -7.17
CA PRO A 22 -20.32 -16.81 -6.08
C PRO A 22 -20.33 -15.35 -5.64
N LEU A 23 -21.52 -14.81 -5.35
CA LEU A 23 -21.63 -13.51 -4.69
C LEU A 23 -21.20 -13.67 -3.22
N PRO A 24 -20.15 -12.97 -2.74
CA PRO A 24 -19.72 -13.08 -1.36
C PRO A 24 -20.81 -12.62 -0.39
N LYS A 25 -20.76 -13.16 0.82
CA LYS A 25 -21.56 -12.73 1.96
C LYS A 25 -20.67 -12.11 3.00
N ALA A 26 -21.12 -11.01 3.60
CA ALA A 26 -20.33 -10.32 4.61
C ALA A 26 -20.35 -11.13 5.91
N GLY A 27 -19.21 -11.71 6.29
CA GLY A 27 -19.04 -12.32 7.61
C GLY A 27 -18.91 -11.25 8.71
N PRO A 28 -18.82 -11.66 9.98
CA PRO A 28 -18.56 -10.73 11.07
C PRO A 28 -17.30 -9.88 10.83
N ASN A 29 -17.42 -8.57 11.00
CA ASN A 29 -16.37 -7.57 10.73
C ASN A 29 -15.92 -7.50 9.25
N GLU A 30 -16.77 -7.91 8.31
CA GLU A 30 -16.51 -7.79 6.89
C GLU A 30 -17.50 -6.87 6.17
N VAL A 31 -17.06 -6.36 5.03
CA VAL A 31 -17.85 -5.54 4.12
C VAL A 31 -17.73 -6.15 2.73
N VAL A 32 -18.85 -6.38 2.05
CA VAL A 32 -18.83 -6.70 0.63
C VAL A 32 -18.92 -5.40 -0.14
N ILE A 33 -17.93 -5.15 -0.99
CA ILE A 33 -17.83 -3.97 -1.86
C ILE A 33 -18.24 -4.40 -3.26
N LYS A 34 -19.16 -3.66 -3.88
CA LYS A 34 -19.37 -3.69 -5.33
C LYS A 34 -18.27 -2.84 -5.96
N ASN A 35 -17.33 -3.48 -6.63
CA ASN A 35 -16.13 -2.82 -7.14
C ASN A 35 -16.46 -2.00 -8.39
N HIS A 36 -15.92 -0.79 -8.44
CA HIS A 36 -15.94 0.12 -9.59
C HIS A 36 -14.54 0.38 -10.16
N ALA A 37 -13.50 0.14 -9.36
CA ALA A 37 -12.12 0.14 -9.80
C ALA A 37 -11.29 -0.84 -8.97
N VAL A 38 -10.32 -1.46 -9.61
CA VAL A 38 -9.32 -2.33 -8.97
C VAL A 38 -7.93 -1.90 -9.43
N ALA A 39 -6.93 -2.00 -8.55
CA ALA A 39 -5.56 -1.66 -8.90
C ALA A 39 -4.64 -2.88 -8.92
N VAL A 40 -3.58 -2.76 -9.71
CA VAL A 40 -2.59 -3.83 -9.92
C VAL A 40 -1.31 -3.49 -9.19
N ASN A 41 -0.81 -4.46 -8.43
CA ASN A 41 0.40 -4.40 -7.64
C ASN A 41 1.48 -5.32 -8.21
N PRO A 42 2.77 -5.09 -7.85
CA PRO A 42 3.83 -6.03 -8.21
C PRO A 42 3.60 -7.47 -7.72
N VAL A 43 2.90 -7.66 -6.60
CA VAL A 43 2.60 -9.00 -6.06
C VAL A 43 1.71 -9.81 -7.01
N ASP A 44 0.84 -9.16 -7.78
CA ASP A 44 -0.14 -9.85 -8.63
C ASP A 44 0.53 -10.60 -9.79
N TRP A 45 1.46 -9.95 -10.50
CA TRP A 45 2.25 -10.63 -11.53
C TRP A 45 3.22 -11.66 -10.92
N LYS A 46 3.74 -11.43 -9.71
CA LYS A 46 4.61 -12.40 -9.01
C LYS A 46 3.85 -13.67 -8.62
N ILE A 47 2.58 -13.55 -8.19
CA ILE A 47 1.72 -14.72 -7.96
C ILE A 47 1.56 -15.51 -9.25
N GLN A 48 1.23 -14.84 -10.36
CA GLN A 48 1.03 -15.48 -11.66
C GLN A 48 2.33 -16.08 -12.23
N GLU A 49 3.50 -15.50 -11.99
CA GLU A 49 4.76 -16.00 -12.55
C GLU A 49 5.40 -17.09 -11.70
N TYR A 50 5.41 -16.90 -10.38
CA TYR A 50 6.12 -17.78 -9.47
C TYR A 50 5.23 -18.85 -8.84
N GLY A 51 3.90 -18.70 -8.90
CA GLY A 51 2.96 -19.67 -8.31
C GLY A 51 2.98 -19.65 -6.78
N ILE A 52 3.15 -18.45 -6.20
CA ILE A 52 3.28 -18.23 -4.75
C ILE A 52 1.95 -17.75 -4.13
N PHE A 53 1.85 -17.78 -2.79
CA PHE A 53 0.69 -17.39 -1.96
C PHE A 53 -0.59 -18.24 -2.10
N LEU A 54 -0.89 -18.76 -3.29
CA LEU A 54 -2.07 -19.60 -3.52
C LEU A 54 -1.78 -21.08 -3.25
N GLN A 55 -2.62 -21.68 -2.43
CA GLN A 55 -2.65 -23.10 -2.07
C GLN A 55 -3.79 -23.86 -2.75
N LYS A 56 -4.82 -23.15 -3.24
CA LYS A 56 -6.01 -23.74 -3.88
C LYS A 56 -6.34 -23.01 -5.17
N TYR A 57 -6.75 -23.78 -6.17
CA TYR A 57 -7.23 -23.32 -7.47
C TYR A 57 -8.56 -24.00 -7.84
N PRO A 58 -9.43 -23.37 -8.65
CA PRO A 58 -9.32 -22.01 -9.17
C PRO A 58 -9.47 -20.95 -8.05
N ASN A 59 -8.84 -19.78 -8.21
CA ASN A 59 -8.89 -18.70 -7.21
C ASN A 59 -9.01 -17.31 -7.86
N ILE A 60 -9.17 -16.27 -7.06
CA ILE A 60 -9.23 -14.85 -7.48
C ILE A 60 -8.17 -14.07 -6.70
N ILE A 61 -7.30 -13.34 -7.42
CA ILE A 61 -6.23 -12.51 -6.84
C ILE A 61 -6.61 -11.03 -6.86
N GLY A 62 -5.66 -10.14 -6.52
CA GLY A 62 -5.87 -8.70 -6.40
C GLY A 62 -6.20 -8.28 -4.96
N THR A 63 -5.70 -7.12 -4.56
CA THR A 63 -5.78 -6.63 -3.17
C THR A 63 -6.36 -5.22 -3.04
N ASP A 64 -6.42 -4.45 -4.13
CA ASP A 64 -6.83 -3.05 -4.10
C ASP A 64 -8.17 -2.88 -4.78
N VAL A 65 -9.19 -2.49 -4.02
CA VAL A 65 -10.54 -2.26 -4.52
C VAL A 65 -11.08 -0.89 -4.11
N ALA A 66 -11.89 -0.28 -4.97
CA ALA A 66 -12.71 0.87 -4.64
C ALA A 66 -14.08 0.76 -5.30
N GLY A 67 -15.12 1.18 -4.59
CA GLY A 67 -16.49 1.01 -5.04
C GLY A 67 -17.53 1.40 -4.00
N GLU A 68 -18.69 0.74 -4.05
CA GLU A 68 -19.81 1.00 -3.15
C GLU A 68 -20.02 -0.16 -2.20
N VAL A 69 -20.37 0.12 -0.94
CA VAL A 69 -20.74 -0.92 0.00
C VAL A 69 -22.02 -1.63 -0.49
N HIS A 70 -21.93 -2.93 -0.71
CA HIS A 70 -23.05 -3.79 -1.10
C HIS A 70 -23.75 -4.40 0.11
N GLU A 71 -22.97 -4.95 1.05
CA GLU A 71 -23.42 -5.66 2.24
C GLU A 71 -22.43 -5.39 3.39
N VAL A 72 -22.93 -5.30 4.62
CA VAL A 72 -22.10 -5.17 5.83
C VAL A 72 -22.39 -6.33 6.76
N GLY A 73 -21.36 -6.88 7.38
CA GLY A 73 -21.46 -7.97 8.33
C GLY A 73 -21.70 -7.49 9.75
N GLU A 74 -21.90 -8.43 10.66
CA GLU A 74 -22.06 -8.16 12.09
C GLU A 74 -20.86 -7.38 12.66
N GLY A 75 -21.12 -6.40 13.53
CA GLY A 75 -20.09 -5.58 14.18
C GLY A 75 -19.59 -4.39 13.35
N VAL A 76 -19.98 -4.28 12.08
CA VAL A 76 -19.61 -3.13 11.23
C VAL A 76 -20.60 -1.96 11.45
N THR A 77 -20.09 -0.82 11.92
CA THR A 77 -20.90 0.35 12.28
C THR A 77 -20.49 1.65 11.59
N HIS A 78 -19.25 1.74 11.07
CA HIS A 78 -18.70 2.97 10.50
C HIS A 78 -19.07 3.17 9.02
N VAL A 79 -19.50 2.13 8.32
CA VAL A 79 -19.98 2.17 6.92
C VAL A 79 -21.33 1.48 6.78
N LYS A 80 -22.10 1.86 5.75
CA LYS A 80 -23.38 1.24 5.42
C LYS A 80 -23.53 1.07 3.91
N LYS A 81 -24.48 0.22 3.49
CA LYS A 81 -24.82 0.00 2.07
C LYS A 81 -24.99 1.34 1.31
N GLY A 82 -24.35 1.42 0.14
CA GLY A 82 -24.34 2.61 -0.72
C GLY A 82 -23.25 3.64 -0.39
N ASP A 83 -22.54 3.51 0.74
CA ASP A 83 -21.38 4.38 0.99
C ASP A 83 -20.26 4.09 -0.03
N ARG A 84 -19.60 5.15 -0.51
CA ARG A 84 -18.42 5.04 -1.38
C ARG A 84 -17.19 4.72 -0.53
N VAL A 85 -16.46 3.68 -0.88
CA VAL A 85 -15.34 3.17 -0.07
C VAL A 85 -14.16 2.75 -0.93
N LEU A 86 -12.99 2.69 -0.30
CA LEU A 86 -11.83 1.91 -0.74
C LEU A 86 -11.55 0.80 0.28
N GLY A 87 -10.95 -0.30 -0.17
CA GLY A 87 -10.71 -1.47 0.67
C GLY A 87 -9.44 -2.24 0.29
N HIS A 88 -8.74 -2.75 1.31
CA HIS A 88 -7.64 -3.69 1.12
C HIS A 88 -8.15 -5.14 1.28
N ALA A 89 -8.26 -5.84 0.15
CA ALA A 89 -8.71 -7.23 0.08
C ALA A 89 -7.59 -8.21 0.45
N PHE A 90 -7.93 -9.27 1.19
CA PHE A 90 -6.98 -10.19 1.85
C PHE A 90 -6.77 -11.50 1.06
N SER A 91 -6.68 -11.40 -0.26
CA SER A 91 -6.41 -12.52 -1.15
C SER A 91 -5.08 -13.23 -0.86
N LEU A 92 -4.08 -12.49 -0.34
CA LEU A 92 -2.76 -13.02 0.00
C LEU A 92 -2.72 -13.96 1.21
N VAL A 93 -3.76 -14.00 2.04
CA VAL A 93 -3.76 -14.75 3.32
C VAL A 93 -4.89 -15.76 3.44
N THR A 94 -6.08 -15.43 2.92
CA THR A 94 -7.26 -16.26 3.20
C THR A 94 -7.40 -17.46 2.28
N ASN A 95 -6.74 -17.46 1.11
CA ASN A 95 -6.89 -18.48 0.07
C ASN A 95 -8.35 -18.71 -0.38
N SER A 96 -9.24 -17.74 -0.12
CA SER A 96 -10.65 -17.77 -0.49
C SER A 96 -10.92 -16.83 -1.68
N PRO A 97 -11.60 -17.29 -2.74
CA PRO A 97 -11.99 -16.44 -3.86
C PRO A 97 -12.79 -15.21 -3.45
N ALA A 98 -13.57 -15.27 -2.35
CA ALA A 98 -14.38 -14.15 -1.87
C ALA A 98 -13.56 -12.91 -1.49
N HIS A 99 -12.28 -13.08 -1.14
CA HIS A 99 -11.38 -12.00 -0.72
C HIS A 99 -10.42 -11.55 -1.83
N GLY A 100 -10.62 -12.00 -3.07
CA GLY A 100 -9.93 -11.52 -4.27
C GLY A 100 -10.47 -10.18 -4.75
N GLY A 101 -9.60 -9.26 -5.17
CA GLY A 101 -10.02 -7.96 -5.70
C GLY A 101 -10.55 -8.01 -7.14
N TYR A 102 -10.03 -8.93 -7.98
CA TYR A 102 -10.35 -8.98 -9.41
C TYR A 102 -11.69 -9.65 -9.73
N GLN A 103 -12.75 -9.07 -9.18
CA GLN A 103 -14.14 -9.46 -9.34
C GLN A 103 -15.08 -8.27 -9.14
N ASN A 104 -16.36 -8.43 -9.48
CA ASN A 104 -17.34 -7.35 -9.32
C ASN A 104 -17.75 -7.13 -7.86
N TYR A 105 -17.65 -8.14 -7.00
CA TYR A 105 -17.98 -8.06 -5.59
C TYR A 105 -16.90 -8.71 -4.72
N THR A 106 -16.27 -7.95 -3.83
CA THR A 106 -15.19 -8.44 -2.97
C THR A 106 -15.56 -8.28 -1.51
N ALA A 107 -15.35 -9.34 -0.71
CA ALA A 107 -15.37 -9.23 0.75
C ALA A 107 -14.03 -8.68 1.26
N CYS A 108 -14.09 -7.67 2.12
CA CYS A 108 -12.94 -7.01 2.74
C CYS A 108 -13.13 -6.95 4.26
N ASN A 109 -12.02 -6.99 4.99
CA ASN A 109 -12.05 -6.69 6.42
C ASN A 109 -12.46 -5.24 6.64
N ALA A 110 -13.41 -5.01 7.55
CA ALA A 110 -14.03 -3.71 7.75
C ALA A 110 -13.04 -2.65 8.30
N LEU A 111 -11.99 -3.05 9.03
CA LEU A 111 -10.99 -2.11 9.56
C LEU A 111 -10.22 -1.41 8.44
N VAL A 112 -9.89 -2.15 7.38
CA VAL A 112 -9.16 -1.64 6.19
C VAL A 112 -10.10 -1.33 5.03
N THR A 113 -11.35 -0.97 5.36
CA THR A 113 -12.37 -0.48 4.44
C THR A 113 -12.91 0.84 4.97
N GLN A 114 -12.67 1.94 4.23
CA GLN A 114 -12.98 3.29 4.69
C GLN A 114 -13.66 4.12 3.61
N LYS A 115 -14.46 5.10 4.04
CA LYS A 115 -15.18 6.01 3.14
C LYS A 115 -14.21 6.86 2.33
N ILE A 116 -14.63 7.20 1.13
CA ILE A 116 -13.95 8.16 0.27
C ILE A 116 -14.87 9.37 0.02
N PRO A 117 -14.32 10.60 -0.09
CA PRO A 117 -15.12 11.78 -0.38
C PRO A 117 -15.72 11.69 -1.79
N SER A 118 -16.81 12.42 -2.02
CA SER A 118 -17.49 12.43 -3.32
C SER A 118 -16.60 12.93 -4.47
N SER A 119 -15.65 13.81 -4.15
CA SER A 119 -14.66 14.40 -5.06
C SER A 119 -13.59 13.40 -5.53
N LEU A 120 -13.37 12.29 -4.81
CA LEU A 120 -12.34 11.31 -5.15
C LEU A 120 -12.93 10.18 -6.01
N SER A 121 -12.46 10.07 -7.26
CA SER A 121 -12.89 8.99 -8.17
C SER A 121 -12.53 7.60 -7.61
N TYR A 122 -13.26 6.56 -8.01
CA TYR A 122 -12.91 5.18 -7.63
C TYR A 122 -11.54 4.77 -8.18
N ALA A 123 -11.19 5.17 -9.40
CA ALA A 123 -9.89 4.87 -9.99
C ALA A 123 -8.74 5.49 -9.18
N SER A 124 -8.89 6.74 -8.73
CA SER A 124 -7.94 7.39 -7.83
C SER A 124 -7.93 6.71 -6.46
N ALA A 125 -9.08 6.37 -5.88
CA ALA A 125 -9.14 5.72 -4.57
C ALA A 125 -8.48 4.32 -4.57
N ALA A 126 -8.62 3.56 -5.66
CA ALA A 126 -8.05 2.22 -5.80
C ALA A 126 -6.52 2.20 -5.76
N VAL A 127 -5.82 3.33 -5.91
CA VAL A 127 -4.34 3.34 -5.90
C VAL A 127 -3.74 3.12 -4.50
N LEU A 128 -4.56 3.30 -3.45
CA LEU A 128 -4.16 3.45 -2.06
C LEU A 128 -4.13 2.17 -1.18
N PRO A 129 -5.03 1.17 -1.30
CA PRO A 129 -5.26 0.23 -0.20
C PRO A 129 -4.03 -0.55 0.26
N LEU A 130 -3.36 -1.32 -0.62
CA LEU A 130 -2.17 -2.07 -0.27
C LEU A 130 -1.03 -1.13 0.14
N SER A 131 -0.90 0.03 -0.50
CA SER A 131 0.19 0.97 -0.20
C SER A 131 0.05 1.61 1.18
N ILE A 132 -1.16 1.97 1.62
CA ILE A 132 -1.42 2.44 2.99
C ILE A 132 -1.01 1.35 3.98
N SER A 133 -1.54 0.14 3.83
CA SER A 133 -1.24 -0.96 4.77
C SER A 133 0.25 -1.28 4.84
N THR A 134 0.93 -1.28 3.69
CA THR A 134 2.37 -1.56 3.62
C THR A 134 3.19 -0.44 4.25
N ALA A 135 2.91 0.81 3.90
CA ALA A 135 3.60 1.98 4.45
C ALA A 135 3.40 2.08 5.98
N ALA A 136 2.17 1.89 6.45
CA ALA A 136 1.86 1.89 7.87
C ALA A 136 2.61 0.78 8.62
N ALA A 137 2.70 -0.42 8.03
CA ALA A 137 3.47 -1.51 8.60
C ALA A 137 4.97 -1.18 8.70
N CYS A 138 5.58 -0.55 7.67
CA CYS A 138 6.99 -0.18 7.70
C CYS A 138 7.31 0.93 8.71
N LEU A 139 6.41 1.89 8.87
CA LEU A 139 6.66 3.07 9.70
C LEU A 139 6.37 2.82 11.18
N PHE A 140 5.29 2.09 11.49
CA PHE A 140 4.68 2.14 12.82
C PHE A 140 4.75 0.83 13.60
N LYS A 141 5.05 -0.31 12.96
CA LYS A 141 5.18 -1.57 13.69
C LYS A 141 6.35 -1.56 14.66
N LYS A 142 6.18 -2.23 15.79
CA LYS A 142 7.21 -2.40 16.83
C LYS A 142 8.47 -3.08 16.32
N GLU A 143 8.37 -3.95 15.32
CA GLU A 143 9.50 -4.68 14.74
C GLU A 143 10.20 -3.90 13.61
N THR A 144 9.66 -2.73 13.23
CA THR A 144 10.17 -1.88 12.15
C THR A 144 10.66 -0.55 12.72
N LEU A 145 10.24 0.61 12.19
CA LEU A 145 10.68 1.92 12.66
C LEU A 145 10.04 2.33 13.99
N ALA A 146 8.94 1.70 14.40
CA ALA A 146 8.24 1.94 15.67
C ALA A 146 7.95 3.43 15.95
N LEU A 147 7.66 4.21 14.90
CA LEU A 147 7.14 5.56 15.04
C LEU A 147 5.71 5.48 15.61
N ALA A 148 5.28 6.53 16.32
CA ALA A 148 3.88 6.62 16.72
C ALA A 148 3.02 6.93 15.48
N PRO A 149 1.96 6.16 15.19
CA PRO A 149 1.12 6.41 14.02
C PRO A 149 0.32 7.71 14.16
N PRO A 150 0.07 8.45 13.07
CA PRO A 150 -0.90 9.53 13.09
C PRO A 150 -2.30 8.95 13.33
N SER A 151 -3.10 9.65 14.12
CA SER A 151 -4.49 9.26 14.39
C SER A 151 -5.48 10.42 14.24
N SER A 152 -4.99 11.58 13.80
CA SER A 152 -5.78 12.74 13.42
C SER A 152 -4.98 13.60 12.45
N THR A 153 -5.67 14.44 11.67
CA THR A 153 -5.03 15.43 10.80
C THR A 153 -4.66 16.73 11.52
N SER A 154 -5.13 16.97 12.74
CA SER A 154 -4.95 18.26 13.43
C SER A 154 -3.63 18.38 14.19
N SER A 155 -3.12 17.27 14.72
CA SER A 155 -1.93 17.26 15.58
C SER A 155 -1.14 15.97 15.40
N PRO A 156 0.17 16.05 15.08
CA PRO A 156 1.01 14.87 15.03
C PRO A 156 1.31 14.33 16.45
N PRO A 157 1.66 13.03 16.59
CA PRO A 157 2.08 12.47 17.87
C PRO A 157 3.36 13.13 18.42
N SER A 158 3.31 13.65 19.64
CA SER A 158 4.49 14.26 20.30
C SER A 158 5.65 13.30 20.50
N ALA A 159 5.38 11.99 20.60
CA ALA A 159 6.39 10.93 20.68
C ALA A 159 7.32 10.86 19.45
N ASN A 160 6.99 11.56 18.36
CA ASN A 160 7.81 11.65 17.17
C ASN A 160 8.57 12.98 17.03
N ALA A 161 8.43 13.90 18.00
CA ALA A 161 9.09 15.20 17.94
C ALA A 161 10.62 15.06 17.77
N GLY A 162 11.18 15.78 16.81
CA GLY A 162 12.61 15.75 16.49
C GLY A 162 13.09 14.47 15.78
N LYS A 163 12.21 13.53 15.45
CA LYS A 163 12.57 12.32 14.70
C LYS A 163 12.55 12.54 13.19
N SER A 164 13.27 11.70 12.48
CA SER A 164 13.31 11.69 11.01
C SER A 164 13.27 10.29 10.44
N VAL A 165 12.96 10.19 9.14
CA VAL A 165 12.90 8.93 8.39
C VAL A 165 13.44 9.12 6.98
N LEU A 166 14.12 8.10 6.47
CA LEU A 166 14.45 7.97 5.06
C LEU A 166 13.42 7.05 4.39
N VAL A 167 12.63 7.57 3.45
CA VAL A 167 11.77 6.76 2.59
C VAL A 167 12.51 6.46 1.29
N TRP A 168 12.99 5.24 1.12
CA TRP A 168 13.69 4.85 -0.11
C TRP A 168 12.68 4.45 -1.20
N GLY A 169 12.73 5.14 -2.35
CA GLY A 169 11.79 4.92 -3.46
C GLY A 169 10.49 5.71 -3.33
N GLY A 170 10.57 7.02 -3.09
CA GLY A 170 9.42 7.90 -2.85
C GLY A 170 8.41 7.95 -4.00
N SER A 171 8.84 7.62 -5.22
CA SER A 171 7.98 7.58 -6.40
C SER A 171 7.23 6.24 -6.61
N SER A 172 7.32 5.29 -5.67
CA SER A 172 6.47 4.09 -5.68
C SER A 172 5.13 4.36 -4.99
N SER A 173 4.12 3.51 -5.18
CA SER A 173 2.85 3.67 -4.44
C SER A 173 3.02 3.58 -2.93
N VAL A 174 3.85 2.63 -2.47
CA VAL A 174 4.19 2.50 -1.05
C VAL A 174 4.96 3.72 -0.57
N GLY A 175 5.95 4.20 -1.33
CA GLY A 175 6.74 5.39 -1.00
C GLY A 175 5.88 6.65 -0.88
N ALA A 176 4.97 6.86 -1.84
CA ALA A 176 4.06 8.00 -1.83
C ALA A 176 3.11 7.98 -0.61
N SER A 177 2.63 6.79 -0.22
CA SER A 177 1.84 6.64 1.02
C SER A 177 2.69 6.83 2.27
N ALA A 178 3.91 6.30 2.29
CA ALA A 178 4.83 6.38 3.42
C ALA A 178 5.28 7.82 3.71
N ILE A 179 5.59 8.61 2.67
CA ILE A 179 5.96 10.02 2.84
C ILE A 179 4.83 10.79 3.52
N GLN A 180 3.60 10.65 3.01
CA GLN A 180 2.45 11.38 3.55
C GLN A 180 2.10 10.94 4.98
N LEU A 181 2.14 9.63 5.26
CA LEU A 181 1.89 9.10 6.61
C LEU A 181 2.99 9.53 7.60
N ALA A 182 4.26 9.55 7.17
CA ALA A 182 5.36 10.01 7.99
C ALA A 182 5.28 11.52 8.26
N ALA A 183 5.00 12.33 7.25
CA ALA A 183 4.78 13.77 7.42
C ALA A 183 3.62 14.04 8.39
N ALA A 184 2.51 13.31 8.27
CA ALA A 184 1.39 13.39 9.19
C ALA A 184 1.72 12.91 10.61
N ALA A 185 2.68 11.99 10.75
CA ALA A 185 3.21 11.56 12.03
C ALA A 185 4.16 12.60 12.66
N GLY A 186 4.43 13.72 11.99
CA GLY A 186 5.26 14.82 12.48
C GLY A 186 6.77 14.55 12.43
N VAL A 187 7.22 13.62 11.58
CA VAL A 187 8.65 13.35 11.40
C VAL A 187 9.22 14.11 10.20
N LYS A 188 10.49 14.49 10.25
CA LYS A 188 11.20 14.98 9.07
C LYS A 188 11.35 13.84 8.07
N VAL A 189 10.87 14.04 6.85
CA VAL A 189 10.93 13.02 5.79
C VAL A 189 11.97 13.41 4.76
N VAL A 190 12.98 12.55 4.58
CA VAL A 190 13.88 12.59 3.43
C VAL A 190 13.52 11.40 2.53
N SER A 191 13.56 11.61 1.22
CA SER A 191 13.29 10.55 0.25
C SER A 191 14.22 10.66 -0.96
N VAL A 192 14.19 9.64 -1.79
CA VAL A 192 14.86 9.63 -3.08
C VAL A 192 13.90 9.28 -4.20
N ALA A 193 14.13 9.86 -5.38
CA ALA A 193 13.37 9.59 -6.59
C ALA A 193 14.26 9.77 -7.82
N SER A 194 13.79 9.33 -9.00
CA SER A 194 14.43 9.73 -10.26
C SER A 194 14.25 11.22 -10.49
N LYS A 195 15.22 11.87 -11.16
CA LYS A 195 15.23 13.33 -11.38
C LYS A 195 13.89 13.92 -11.84
N HIS A 196 13.21 13.27 -12.79
CA HIS A 196 11.92 13.73 -13.32
C HIS A 196 10.72 13.59 -12.37
N ASN A 197 10.88 12.85 -11.26
CA ASN A 197 9.85 12.66 -10.24
C ASN A 197 10.10 13.45 -8.96
N ILE A 198 11.24 14.15 -8.84
CA ILE A 198 11.64 14.86 -7.60
C ILE A 198 10.56 15.84 -7.15
N GLU A 199 10.09 16.72 -8.04
CA GLU A 199 9.09 17.73 -7.68
C GLU A 199 7.77 17.10 -7.26
N ASN A 200 7.30 16.10 -8.01
CA ASN A 200 6.07 15.36 -7.68
C ASN A 200 6.14 14.66 -6.31
N VAL A 201 7.31 14.12 -5.94
CA VAL A 201 7.51 13.48 -4.63
C VAL A 201 7.66 14.53 -3.53
N ARG A 202 8.28 15.69 -3.81
CA ARG A 202 8.42 16.79 -2.86
C ARG A 202 7.05 17.32 -2.41
N GLU A 203 6.08 17.41 -3.32
CA GLU A 203 4.69 17.81 -3.03
C GLU A 203 3.95 16.88 -2.05
N LEU A 204 4.50 15.71 -1.75
CA LEU A 204 3.96 14.76 -0.76
C LEU A 204 4.44 15.05 0.67
N GLY A 205 5.42 15.95 0.85
CA GLY A 205 5.93 16.35 2.16
C GLY A 205 7.33 15.82 2.49
N ALA A 206 8.16 15.52 1.49
CA ALA A 206 9.54 15.09 1.68
C ALA A 206 10.55 16.10 1.10
N GLU A 207 11.73 16.16 1.72
CA GLU A 207 12.95 16.64 1.05
C GLU A 207 13.47 15.49 0.16
N VAL A 208 13.73 15.75 -1.12
CA VAL A 208 13.93 14.68 -2.12
C VAL A 208 15.22 14.87 -2.90
N PHE A 209 16.02 13.80 -2.97
CA PHE A 209 17.27 13.73 -3.73
C PHE A 209 17.18 12.76 -4.92
N ASP A 210 18.03 12.96 -5.94
CA ASP A 210 18.18 12.00 -7.03
C ASP A 210 18.96 10.77 -6.55
N TYR A 211 18.35 9.58 -6.61
CA TYR A 211 19.04 8.34 -6.18
C TYR A 211 20.26 7.99 -7.05
N ASN A 212 20.38 8.57 -8.26
CA ASN A 212 21.54 8.36 -9.12
C ASN A 212 22.70 9.34 -8.84
N SER A 213 22.51 10.32 -7.95
CA SER A 213 23.58 11.24 -7.60
C SER A 213 24.69 10.52 -6.85
N SER A 214 25.95 10.76 -7.24
CA SER A 214 27.11 10.23 -6.53
C SER A 214 27.25 10.76 -5.10
N SER A 215 26.66 11.91 -4.79
CA SER A 215 26.65 12.53 -3.45
C SER A 215 25.43 12.14 -2.61
N VAL A 216 24.49 11.35 -3.14
CA VAL A 216 23.16 11.16 -2.53
C VAL A 216 23.22 10.72 -1.06
N VAL A 217 24.18 9.87 -0.70
CA VAL A 217 24.36 9.39 0.67
C VAL A 217 24.71 10.55 1.61
N ASP A 218 25.68 11.38 1.24
CA ASP A 218 26.14 12.48 2.09
C ASP A 218 25.09 13.61 2.16
N ASP A 219 24.38 13.86 1.05
CA ASP A 219 23.26 14.81 1.02
C ASP A 219 22.12 14.38 1.95
N ILE A 220 21.75 13.09 1.93
CA ILE A 220 20.74 12.54 2.85
C ILE A 220 21.20 12.65 4.30
N VAL A 221 22.44 12.27 4.60
CA VAL A 221 22.98 12.32 5.97
C VAL A 221 22.95 13.76 6.49
N LYS A 222 23.42 14.71 5.69
CA LYS A 222 23.38 16.14 6.01
C LYS A 222 21.96 16.64 6.23
N ALA A 223 21.02 16.25 5.39
CA ALA A 223 19.61 16.61 5.55
C ALA A 223 19.01 16.06 6.86
N LEU A 224 19.52 14.95 7.38
CA LEU A 224 19.03 14.32 8.61
C LEU A 224 19.82 14.74 9.86
N GLU A 225 20.84 15.59 9.73
CA GLU A 225 21.61 16.10 10.88
C GLU A 225 20.73 16.82 11.90
N GLY A 226 21.05 16.65 13.18
CA GLY A 226 20.31 17.26 14.29
C GLY A 226 18.96 16.60 14.60
N THR A 227 18.61 15.49 13.95
CA THR A 227 17.39 14.72 14.21
C THR A 227 17.71 13.36 14.83
N THR A 228 16.74 12.77 15.53
CA THR A 228 16.81 11.36 15.93
C THR A 228 16.33 10.50 14.76
N PHE A 229 17.28 9.92 14.01
CA PHE A 229 16.95 9.10 12.85
C PHE A 229 16.26 7.79 13.26
N ALA A 230 15.00 7.63 12.87
CA ALA A 230 14.21 6.45 13.19
C ALA A 230 14.61 5.25 12.35
N GLY A 231 14.99 5.47 11.09
CA GLY A 231 15.38 4.40 10.19
C GLY A 231 15.01 4.58 8.73
N VAL A 232 15.11 3.48 7.99
CA VAL A 232 14.83 3.41 6.56
C VAL A 232 13.52 2.66 6.30
N CYS A 233 12.58 3.35 5.65
CA CYS A 233 11.39 2.74 5.05
C CYS A 233 11.70 2.40 3.58
N ASP A 234 12.10 1.16 3.33
CA ASP A 234 12.46 0.67 1.99
C ASP A 234 11.22 0.21 1.22
N CYS A 235 10.79 1.07 0.29
CA CYS A 235 9.60 0.88 -0.52
C CYS A 235 9.89 0.27 -1.91
N ILE A 236 11.15 -0.11 -2.18
CA ILE A 236 11.56 -0.78 -3.42
C ILE A 236 11.80 -2.26 -3.15
N GLY A 237 12.53 -2.59 -2.08
CA GLY A 237 12.75 -3.94 -1.64
C GLY A 237 13.52 -4.80 -2.64
N SER A 238 14.73 -4.37 -2.98
CA SER A 238 15.70 -5.12 -3.80
C SER A 238 17.09 -5.10 -3.16
N PRO A 239 17.99 -6.05 -3.50
CA PRO A 239 19.38 -5.99 -3.06
C PRO A 239 20.09 -4.68 -3.43
N ASP A 240 19.83 -4.14 -4.62
CA ASP A 240 20.40 -2.86 -5.05
C ASP A 240 19.89 -1.68 -4.22
N ALA A 241 18.58 -1.67 -3.90
CA ALA A 241 18.02 -0.66 -3.01
C ALA A 241 18.66 -0.74 -1.62
N ALA A 242 18.75 -1.96 -1.06
CA ALA A 242 19.41 -2.23 0.22
C ALA A 242 20.86 -1.74 0.23
N ALA A 243 21.64 -2.07 -0.81
CA ALA A 243 23.01 -1.62 -0.96
C ALA A 243 23.13 -0.09 -1.05
N ALA A 244 22.15 0.59 -1.67
CA ALA A 244 22.16 2.03 -1.86
C ALA A 244 21.83 2.82 -0.58
N TRP A 245 20.88 2.36 0.25
CA TRP A 245 20.55 3.05 1.51
C TRP A 245 21.41 2.57 2.71
N ALA A 246 22.03 1.39 2.64
CA ALA A 246 22.87 0.84 3.71
C ALA A 246 23.99 1.79 4.21
N PRO A 247 24.69 2.55 3.35
CA PRO A 247 25.67 3.55 3.81
C PRO A 247 25.08 4.64 4.70
N VAL A 248 23.83 5.08 4.43
CA VAL A 248 23.13 6.05 5.28
C VAL A 248 22.87 5.43 6.65
N TYR A 249 22.35 4.19 6.67
CA TYR A 249 22.14 3.45 7.91
C TYR A 249 23.44 3.30 8.73
N LYS A 250 24.56 2.94 8.10
CA LYS A 250 25.85 2.79 8.80
C LYS A 250 26.32 4.09 9.47
N LYS A 251 25.93 5.25 8.93
CA LYS A 251 26.28 6.58 9.49
C LYS A 251 25.33 7.05 10.59
N LEU A 252 24.03 6.70 10.49
CA LEU A 252 22.98 7.26 11.37
C LEU A 252 22.36 6.26 12.35
N GLY A 253 22.52 4.95 12.13
CA GLY A 253 21.84 3.90 12.89
C GLY A 253 20.33 3.84 12.59
N GLY A 254 19.53 3.58 13.63
CA GLY A 254 18.08 3.43 13.53
C GLY A 254 17.65 2.00 13.19
N ARG A 255 16.49 1.87 12.53
CA ARG A 255 15.88 0.57 12.18
C ARG A 255 15.54 0.50 10.69
N TYR A 256 15.01 -0.62 10.22
CA TYR A 256 14.43 -0.69 8.87
C TYR A 256 13.04 -1.34 8.84
N GLY A 257 12.25 -0.93 7.86
CA GLY A 257 11.05 -1.62 7.42
C GLY A 257 11.12 -1.75 5.91
N THR A 258 11.06 -2.96 5.37
CA THR A 258 11.20 -3.20 3.92
C THR A 258 10.05 -4.01 3.34
N VAL A 259 9.70 -3.71 2.09
CA VAL A 259 8.74 -4.49 1.30
C VAL A 259 9.34 -5.78 0.72
N MET A 260 10.65 -6.00 0.87
CA MET A 260 11.34 -7.22 0.43
C MET A 260 11.12 -8.37 1.42
N PRO A 261 10.43 -9.46 1.04
CA PRO A 261 10.40 -10.67 1.86
C PRO A 261 11.81 -11.26 1.97
N SER A 262 12.19 -11.73 3.17
CA SER A 262 13.50 -12.37 3.41
C SER A 262 14.67 -11.51 2.92
N ALA A 263 14.64 -10.22 3.26
CA ALA A 263 15.60 -9.21 2.83
C ALA A 263 17.06 -9.68 2.92
N GLN A 264 17.79 -9.56 1.81
CA GLN A 264 19.20 -9.92 1.69
C GLN A 264 20.04 -8.67 1.42
N GLY A 265 21.36 -8.77 1.66
CA GLY A 265 22.29 -7.65 1.44
C GLY A 265 22.16 -6.52 2.47
N LEU A 266 21.44 -6.78 3.57
CA LEU A 266 21.31 -5.84 4.67
C LEU A 266 22.60 -5.78 5.50
N PRO A 267 22.93 -4.61 6.10
CA PRO A 267 24.03 -4.51 7.05
C PRO A 267 23.91 -5.54 8.19
N GLU A 268 25.04 -6.09 8.64
CA GLU A 268 25.05 -7.02 9.77
C GLU A 268 24.52 -6.36 11.05
N GLY A 269 23.70 -7.07 11.81
CA GLY A 269 23.15 -6.59 13.09
C GLY A 269 22.08 -5.51 12.99
N ILE A 270 21.63 -5.14 11.79
CA ILE A 270 20.57 -4.13 11.63
C ILE A 270 19.24 -4.60 12.23
N GLU A 271 18.65 -3.77 13.08
CA GLU A 271 17.32 -4.01 13.63
C GLU A 271 16.23 -3.62 12.65
N GLY A 272 15.23 -4.48 12.47
CA GLY A 272 14.08 -4.21 11.63
C GLY A 272 13.48 -5.48 11.05
N ALA A 273 12.51 -5.32 10.15
CA ALA A 273 11.81 -6.46 9.56
C ALA A 273 11.29 -6.18 8.14
N SER A 274 11.16 -7.24 7.36
CA SER A 274 10.27 -7.23 6.19
C SER A 274 8.81 -7.16 6.64
N VAL A 275 7.99 -6.41 5.93
CA VAL A 275 6.58 -6.24 6.29
C VAL A 275 5.64 -7.08 5.45
N PHE A 276 4.48 -7.38 6.03
CA PHE A 276 3.39 -8.04 5.33
C PHE A 276 2.09 -7.27 5.59
N ALA A 277 1.60 -6.60 4.54
CA ALA A 277 0.56 -5.58 4.64
C ALA A 277 -0.73 -6.02 5.38
N PRO A 278 -1.25 -7.26 5.23
CA PRO A 278 -2.43 -7.69 5.99
C PRO A 278 -2.26 -7.66 7.51
N SER A 279 -1.02 -7.63 8.02
CA SER A 279 -0.76 -7.65 9.46
C SER A 279 -1.40 -6.46 10.19
N VAL A 280 -1.56 -5.30 9.54
CA VAL A 280 -2.16 -4.10 10.16
C VAL A 280 -3.63 -4.27 10.56
N ALA A 281 -4.34 -5.28 10.04
CA ALA A 281 -5.69 -5.62 10.50
C ALA A 281 -5.75 -6.94 11.28
N LEU A 282 -4.62 -7.63 11.42
CA LEU A 282 -4.51 -8.95 12.05
C LEU A 282 -3.64 -8.87 13.31
N ALA A 283 -2.32 -8.98 13.18
CA ALA A 283 -1.41 -9.01 14.33
C ALA A 283 -1.11 -7.60 14.90
N ASP A 284 -1.15 -6.57 14.06
CA ASP A 284 -0.72 -5.20 14.37
C ASP A 284 -1.90 -4.22 14.36
N ARG A 285 -3.05 -4.64 14.89
CA ARG A 285 -4.32 -3.90 14.80
C ARG A 285 -4.25 -2.45 15.28
N TYR A 286 -3.43 -2.16 16.30
CA TYR A 286 -3.25 -0.79 16.78
C TYR A 286 -2.74 0.17 15.68
N VAL A 287 -1.94 -0.34 14.73
CA VAL A 287 -1.50 0.43 13.55
C VAL A 287 -2.67 0.66 12.60
N GLY A 288 -3.43 -0.39 12.29
CA GLY A 288 -4.62 -0.28 11.44
C GLY A 288 -5.69 0.64 12.05
N GLU A 289 -5.96 0.54 13.33
CA GLU A 289 -6.94 1.37 14.03
C GLU A 289 -6.55 2.86 14.02
N ALA A 290 -5.26 3.18 14.19
CA ALA A 290 -4.78 4.56 14.10
C ALA A 290 -4.80 5.08 12.65
N VAL A 291 -4.20 4.34 11.73
CA VAL A 291 -4.02 4.81 10.35
C VAL A 291 -5.32 4.68 9.55
N TRP A 292 -5.84 3.46 9.40
CA TRP A 292 -7.06 3.22 8.64
C TRP A 292 -8.30 3.70 9.37
N GLY A 293 -8.44 3.37 10.66
CA GLY A 293 -9.66 3.68 11.43
C GLY A 293 -9.88 5.16 11.71
N LYS A 294 -8.80 5.98 11.70
CA LYS A 294 -8.89 7.40 12.05
C LYS A 294 -8.27 8.33 11.01
N TYR A 295 -6.97 8.18 10.73
CA TYR A 295 -6.25 9.16 9.91
C TYR A 295 -6.69 9.17 8.44
N VAL A 296 -6.80 7.99 7.79
CA VAL A 296 -7.13 7.87 6.36
C VAL A 296 -8.48 8.53 5.99
N PRO A 297 -9.63 8.21 6.62
CA PRO A 297 -10.89 8.83 6.24
C PRO A 297 -10.88 10.34 6.46
N GLU A 298 -10.29 10.82 7.57
CA GLU A 298 -10.18 12.26 7.85
C GLU A 298 -9.25 12.96 6.84
N GLY A 299 -8.12 12.33 6.52
CA GLY A 299 -7.09 12.86 5.63
C GLY A 299 -7.57 12.94 4.17
N LEU A 300 -8.33 11.95 3.72
CA LEU A 300 -8.95 11.95 2.40
C LEU A 300 -10.04 13.03 2.31
N GLU A 301 -10.91 13.13 3.31
CA GLU A 301 -11.99 14.13 3.34
C GLU A 301 -11.43 15.56 3.31
N LYS A 302 -10.37 15.83 4.08
CA LYS A 302 -9.70 17.14 4.11
C LYS A 302 -8.73 17.39 2.96
N GLY A 303 -8.46 16.39 2.12
CA GLY A 303 -7.51 16.49 1.00
C GLY A 303 -6.03 16.60 1.42
N VAL A 304 -5.71 16.37 2.70
CA VAL A 304 -4.33 16.39 3.21
C VAL A 304 -3.61 15.06 2.99
N PHE A 305 -4.36 13.97 2.81
CA PHE A 305 -3.85 12.69 2.33
C PHE A 305 -4.30 12.49 0.88
N LYS A 306 -3.37 12.56 -0.05
CA LYS A 306 -3.62 12.51 -1.50
C LYS A 306 -3.56 11.08 -2.02
N ALA A 307 -4.49 10.74 -2.92
CA ALA A 307 -4.45 9.52 -3.71
C ALA A 307 -3.32 9.59 -4.75
N LYS A 308 -2.13 9.14 -4.36
CA LYS A 308 -0.92 9.15 -5.20
C LYS A 308 -0.17 7.81 -5.13
N PRO A 309 0.55 7.45 -6.20
CA PRO A 309 0.65 8.14 -7.50
C PRO A 309 -0.66 8.06 -8.30
N ASP A 310 -0.76 8.85 -9.36
CA ASP A 310 -1.98 8.92 -10.18
C ASP A 310 -2.31 7.58 -10.87
N PRO A 311 -3.61 7.31 -11.11
CA PRO A 311 -4.02 6.10 -11.80
C PRO A 311 -3.61 6.15 -13.29
N ILE A 312 -3.04 5.04 -13.75
CA ILE A 312 -2.86 4.69 -15.15
C ILE A 312 -3.98 3.70 -15.50
N VAL A 313 -5.09 4.23 -16.01
CA VAL A 313 -6.24 3.40 -16.39
C VAL A 313 -5.92 2.64 -17.68
N VAL A 314 -5.86 1.31 -17.61
CA VAL A 314 -5.52 0.45 -18.76
C VAL A 314 -6.76 -0.04 -19.53
N GLY A 315 -7.95 0.20 -19.00
CA GLY A 315 -9.22 -0.14 -19.63
C GLY A 315 -10.34 -0.35 -18.62
N LYS A 316 -11.50 -0.74 -19.15
CA LYS A 316 -12.71 -1.06 -18.38
C LYS A 316 -13.09 -2.53 -18.57
N GLY A 317 -13.57 -3.17 -17.52
CA GLY A 317 -14.02 -4.56 -17.49
C GLY A 317 -12.98 -5.55 -16.95
N LEU A 318 -13.46 -6.67 -16.41
CA LEU A 318 -12.61 -7.72 -15.82
C LEU A 318 -11.63 -8.34 -16.83
N GLU A 319 -11.97 -8.31 -18.11
CA GLU A 319 -11.11 -8.75 -19.22
C GLU A 319 -9.83 -7.92 -19.35
N LYS A 320 -9.80 -6.71 -18.78
CA LYS A 320 -8.62 -5.81 -18.78
C LYS A 320 -7.68 -6.03 -17.60
N VAL A 321 -8.04 -6.90 -16.65
CA VAL A 321 -7.16 -7.22 -15.51
C VAL A 321 -5.84 -7.83 -15.97
N GLN A 322 -5.86 -8.75 -16.93
CA GLN A 322 -4.60 -9.34 -17.44
C GLN A 322 -3.71 -8.30 -18.14
N ASP A 323 -4.30 -7.39 -18.92
CA ASP A 323 -3.57 -6.28 -19.55
C ASP A 323 -2.88 -5.40 -18.49
N GLY A 324 -3.57 -5.16 -17.36
CA GLY A 324 -3.02 -4.45 -16.21
C GLY A 324 -1.85 -5.17 -15.53
N ILE A 325 -1.98 -6.48 -15.28
CA ILE A 325 -0.90 -7.32 -14.74
C ILE A 325 0.34 -7.27 -15.64
N ASP A 326 0.13 -7.40 -16.95
CA ASP A 326 1.20 -7.35 -17.95
C ASP A 326 1.85 -5.98 -18.04
N ARG A 327 1.06 -4.90 -17.96
CA ARG A 327 1.57 -3.53 -17.91
C ARG A 327 2.41 -3.30 -16.66
N GLN A 328 1.96 -3.79 -15.51
CA GLN A 328 2.65 -3.59 -14.23
C GLN A 328 3.96 -4.37 -14.18
N LYS A 329 4.02 -5.58 -14.76
CA LYS A 329 5.26 -6.36 -14.86
C LYS A 329 6.35 -5.65 -15.67
N LYS A 330 5.97 -4.89 -16.71
CA LYS A 330 6.90 -4.06 -17.50
C LYS A 330 7.44 -2.85 -16.74
N GLY A 331 6.89 -2.55 -15.55
CA GLY A 331 7.28 -1.41 -14.72
C GLY A 331 6.50 -0.14 -15.03
N VAL A 332 6.34 0.69 -14.01
CA VAL A 332 5.67 1.99 -14.07
C VAL A 332 6.52 3.04 -13.35
N SER A 333 6.43 4.29 -13.78
CA SER A 333 7.12 5.41 -13.14
C SER A 333 6.06 6.35 -12.57
N PHE A 334 6.05 6.51 -11.25
CA PHE A 334 5.13 7.39 -10.52
C PHE A 334 3.68 7.33 -11.01
N GLY A 335 3.16 6.12 -11.18
CA GLY A 335 1.78 5.85 -11.56
C GLY A 335 1.35 4.48 -11.03
N LYS A 336 0.06 4.28 -10.83
CA LYS A 336 -0.51 3.00 -10.41
C LYS A 336 -1.42 2.46 -11.50
N VAL A 337 -1.20 1.23 -11.96
CA VAL A 337 -2.08 0.59 -12.94
C VAL A 337 -3.45 0.31 -12.32
N VAL A 338 -4.51 0.76 -12.98
CA VAL A 338 -5.89 0.62 -12.53
C VAL A 338 -6.76 0.09 -13.68
N VAL A 339 -7.75 -0.73 -13.33
CA VAL A 339 -8.81 -1.20 -14.23
C VAL A 339 -10.14 -0.72 -13.65
N GLU A 340 -10.96 -0.07 -14.47
CA GLU A 340 -12.33 0.32 -14.11
C GLU A 340 -13.29 -0.84 -14.34
N LEU A 341 -14.36 -0.93 -13.56
CA LEU A 341 -15.38 -1.99 -13.66
C LEU A 341 -16.77 -1.40 -13.94
#